data_AF-A0A2D4HH88-F1
#
_entry.id   AF-A0A2D4HH88-F1
#
_cell.length_a   1.000
_cell.length_b   1.000
_cell.length_c   1.000
_cell.angle_alpha   90.00
_cell.angle_beta   90.00
_cell.angle_gamma   90.00
#
_symmetry.space_group_name_H-M   'P 1'
#
loop_
_entity.id
_entity.type
_entity.pdbx_description
1 polymer ?
#
loop_
_entity_poly.entity_id
_entity_poly.type
_entity_poly.pdbx_seq_one_letter_code
_entity_poly.pdbx_strand_id
1 'polypeptide(L)'
;MAGGRRRHFMGSAATDGSIAFWDVTAALGHIAATVKTGDIQMKPLALESPALTIQAHSCGVNSLHIQKTAERRFVVVSGSDDGSISVHVIEVKAESQETPAGAGIQVIRKVSRLCAHAAHVTGVRLLPLNFLLSVSVDQRLTLWSLCQDSLSFVWSKFCHVADVAALECWETEGRGYRGVICGQGLQILSWGLAVQGGEIK
;
A
#
# COMPACT_ATOMS: atom_id res chain seq x y z
N MET A 1 10.77 31.05 -4.62
CA MET A 1 10.07 29.76 -4.45
C MET A 1 10.39 28.90 -5.67
N ALA A 2 11.37 28.01 -5.59
CA ALA A 2 11.70 27.13 -6.71
C ALA A 2 10.53 26.15 -6.93
N GLY A 3 9.74 26.38 -7.97
CA GLY A 3 8.61 25.53 -8.33
C GLY A 3 9.11 24.18 -8.84
N GLY A 4 9.33 23.24 -7.93
CA GLY A 4 9.68 21.87 -8.29
C GLY A 4 8.54 21.24 -9.09
N ARG A 5 8.87 20.59 -10.21
CA ARG A 5 7.91 19.89 -11.06
C ARG A 5 7.24 18.77 -10.25
N ARG A 6 5.90 18.72 -10.24
CA ARG A 6 5.15 17.64 -9.60
C ARG A 6 5.37 16.35 -10.38
N ARG A 7 5.84 15.31 -9.70
CA ARG A 7 5.98 13.95 -10.27
C ARG A 7 4.87 13.04 -9.79
N HIS A 8 4.49 12.10 -10.65
CA HIS A 8 3.42 11.15 -10.43
C HIS A 8 3.95 9.74 -10.69
N PHE A 9 3.79 8.87 -9.70
CA PHE A 9 4.16 7.47 -9.79
C PHE A 9 2.92 6.60 -9.64
N MET A 10 2.84 5.53 -10.43
CA MET A 10 1.85 4.46 -10.29
C MET A 10 2.53 3.22 -9.71
N GLY A 11 1.96 2.60 -8.69
CA GLY A 11 2.42 1.32 -8.16
C GLY A 11 1.58 0.17 -8.72
N SER A 12 2.22 -0.92 -9.13
CA SER A 12 1.55 -2.17 -9.50
C SER A 12 2.18 -3.35 -8.77
N ALA A 13 1.37 -4.36 -8.48
CA ALA A 13 1.75 -5.60 -7.84
C ALA A 13 1.51 -6.77 -8.81
N ALA A 14 2.34 -7.80 -8.76
CA ALA A 14 2.32 -8.92 -9.71
C ALA A 14 2.33 -10.30 -9.04
N THR A 15 2.01 -11.33 -9.83
CA THR A 15 1.92 -12.73 -9.39
C THR A 15 3.28 -13.38 -9.11
N ASP A 16 4.38 -12.72 -9.50
CA ASP A 16 5.76 -13.15 -9.22
C ASP A 16 6.32 -12.59 -7.90
N GLY A 17 5.49 -11.88 -7.12
CA GLY A 17 5.89 -11.27 -5.85
C GLY A 17 6.56 -9.91 -5.96
N SER A 18 6.63 -9.36 -7.18
CA SER A 18 7.21 -8.04 -7.42
C SER A 18 6.19 -6.90 -7.26
N ILE A 19 6.71 -5.74 -6.86
CA ILE A 19 5.99 -4.46 -6.87
C ILE A 19 6.79 -3.50 -7.74
N ALA A 20 6.17 -2.96 -8.79
CA ALA A 20 6.78 -2.03 -9.73
C ALA A 20 6.20 -0.61 -9.57
N PHE A 21 7.06 0.39 -9.66
CA PHE A 21 6.69 1.80 -9.67
C PHE A 21 7.00 2.40 -11.04
N TRP A 22 6.00 2.98 -11.67
CA TRP A 22 6.07 3.55 -13.01
C TRP A 22 5.99 5.08 -12.91
N ASP A 23 6.93 5.81 -13.52
CA ASP A 23 6.79 7.26 -13.64
C ASP A 23 5.76 7.56 -14.74
N VAL A 24 4.62 8.11 -14.35
CA VAL A 24 3.51 8.46 -15.24
C VAL A 24 3.40 9.97 -15.46
N THR A 25 4.40 10.74 -15.04
CA THR A 25 4.38 12.21 -15.07
C THR A 25 4.22 12.75 -16.50
N ALA A 26 4.99 12.21 -17.46
CA ALA A 26 4.89 12.61 -18.85
C ALA A 26 3.53 12.23 -19.45
N ALA A 27 3.09 10.99 -19.22
CA ALA A 27 1.81 10.48 -19.71
C ALA A 27 0.62 11.31 -19.21
N LEU A 28 0.58 11.65 -17.92
CA LEU A 28 -0.47 12.52 -17.36
C LEU A 28 -0.39 13.94 -17.92
N GLY A 29 0.81 14.46 -18.18
CA GLY A 29 0.99 15.75 -18.84
C GLY A 29 0.40 15.79 -20.24
N HIS A 30 0.63 14.73 -21.04
CA HIS A 30 0.01 14.59 -22.36
C HIS A 30 -1.50 14.50 -22.28
N ILE A 31 -2.04 13.64 -21.40
CA ILE A 31 -3.49 13.49 -21.21
C ILE A 31 -4.14 14.82 -20.82
N ALA A 32 -3.54 15.57 -19.89
CA ALA A 32 -4.05 16.86 -19.46
C ALA A 32 -4.03 17.91 -20.59
N ALA A 33 -3.04 17.87 -21.48
CA ALA A 33 -2.99 18.75 -22.65
C ALA A 33 -4.08 18.39 -23.67
N THR A 34 -4.23 17.11 -24.00
CA THR A 34 -5.24 16.60 -24.94
C THR A 34 -6.66 16.93 -24.47
N VAL A 35 -6.96 16.75 -23.18
CA VAL A 35 -8.27 17.11 -22.60
C VAL A 35 -8.56 18.61 -22.75
N LYS A 36 -7.54 19.48 -22.60
CA LYS A 36 -7.72 20.93 -22.77
C LYS A 36 -7.96 21.34 -24.22
N THR A 37 -7.34 20.65 -25.18
CA THR A 37 -7.50 20.96 -26.61
C THR A 37 -8.77 20.38 -27.21
N GLY A 38 -9.53 19.56 -26.46
CA GLY A 38 -10.76 18.92 -26.93
C GLY A 38 -10.52 17.86 -28.00
N ASP A 39 -9.28 17.36 -28.13
CA ASP A 39 -8.94 16.33 -29.11
C ASP A 39 -9.31 14.96 -28.54
N ILE A 40 -10.26 14.29 -29.19
CA ILE A 40 -10.86 13.03 -28.70
C ILE A 40 -10.04 11.82 -29.20
N GLN A 41 -9.10 12.00 -30.13
CA GLN A 41 -8.20 10.92 -30.53
C GLN A 41 -7.06 10.72 -29.53
N MET A 42 -7.27 9.85 -28.53
CA MET A 42 -6.18 9.34 -27.69
C MET A 42 -5.57 8.07 -28.27
N LYS A 43 -4.28 8.12 -28.57
CA LYS A 43 -3.46 6.91 -28.80
C LYS A 43 -2.97 6.38 -27.45
N PRO A 44 -2.92 5.06 -27.22
CA PRO A 44 -2.31 4.50 -26.02
C PRO A 44 -0.87 4.99 -25.87
N LEU A 45 -0.54 5.57 -24.71
CA LEU A 45 0.83 5.92 -24.36
C LEU A 45 1.48 4.69 -23.73
N ALA A 46 2.59 4.23 -24.31
CA ALA A 46 3.40 3.19 -23.69
C ALA A 46 4.04 3.74 -22.42
N LEU A 47 3.94 2.99 -21.31
CA LEU A 47 4.76 3.25 -20.15
C LEU A 47 6.19 2.79 -20.45
N GLU A 48 7.16 3.56 -19.97
CA GLU A 48 8.57 3.16 -20.00
C GLU A 48 8.84 2.02 -19.00
N SER A 49 10.09 1.58 -18.90
CA SER A 49 10.50 0.65 -17.85
C SER A 49 10.18 1.20 -16.45
N PRO A 50 9.85 0.33 -15.47
CA PRO A 50 9.63 0.76 -14.09
C PRO A 50 10.81 1.58 -13.56
N ALA A 51 10.51 2.67 -12.85
CA ALA A 51 11.48 3.49 -12.14
C ALA A 51 12.05 2.77 -10.90
N LEU A 52 11.31 1.82 -10.33
CA LEU A 52 11.76 0.93 -9.26
C LEU A 52 10.97 -0.37 -9.32
N THR A 53 11.65 -1.50 -9.15
CA THR A 53 11.04 -2.80 -8.92
C THR A 53 11.53 -3.36 -7.59
N ILE A 54 10.60 -3.80 -6.74
CA ILE A 54 10.86 -4.36 -5.42
C ILE A 54 10.45 -5.84 -5.45
N GLN A 55 11.37 -6.75 -5.13
CA GLN A 55 11.00 -8.13 -4.83
C GLN A 55 10.52 -8.21 -3.38
N ALA A 56 9.20 -8.15 -3.20
CA ALA A 56 8.57 -8.07 -1.89
C ALA A 56 8.28 -9.47 -1.32
N HIS A 57 7.90 -10.41 -2.17
CA HIS A 57 7.46 -11.76 -1.81
C HIS A 57 8.04 -12.83 -2.76
N SER A 58 7.90 -14.10 -2.39
CA SER A 58 8.26 -15.25 -3.25
C SER A 58 7.09 -15.77 -4.09
N CYS A 59 5.89 -15.22 -3.87
CA CYS A 59 4.65 -15.59 -4.53
C CYS A 59 3.78 -14.35 -4.80
N GLY A 60 2.59 -14.52 -5.36
CA GLY A 60 1.76 -13.41 -5.82
C GLY A 60 1.39 -12.41 -4.74
N VAL A 61 1.40 -11.13 -5.12
CA VAL A 61 0.93 -10.04 -4.26
C VAL A 61 -0.57 -9.82 -4.48
N ASN A 62 -1.36 -10.04 -3.43
CA ASN A 62 -2.82 -9.95 -3.48
C ASN A 62 -3.38 -8.62 -2.98
N SER A 63 -2.60 -7.92 -2.16
CA SER A 63 -3.01 -6.64 -1.60
C SER A 63 -1.86 -5.67 -1.57
N LEU A 64 -2.16 -4.40 -1.87
CA LEU A 64 -1.18 -3.31 -1.92
C LEU A 64 -1.81 -2.05 -1.33
N HIS A 65 -1.05 -1.37 -0.46
CA HIS A 65 -1.40 -0.07 0.06
C HIS A 65 -0.18 0.85 0.08
N ILE A 66 -0.33 2.06 -0.46
CA ILE A 66 0.75 3.06 -0.53
C ILE A 66 0.26 4.32 0.18
N GLN A 67 0.98 4.74 1.21
CA GLN A 67 0.64 5.93 1.98
C GLN A 67 1.84 6.88 2.06
N LYS A 68 1.61 8.16 1.75
CA LYS A 68 2.61 9.22 1.97
C LYS A 68 2.76 9.49 3.47
N THR A 69 3.98 9.44 3.99
CA THR A 69 4.25 9.67 5.43
C THR A 69 5.04 10.94 5.69
N ALA A 70 5.83 11.41 4.74
CA ALA A 70 6.52 12.69 4.81
C ALA A 70 6.68 13.30 3.41
N GLU A 71 7.32 14.46 3.32
CA GLU A 71 7.75 14.97 2.03
C GLU A 71 8.64 13.93 1.33
N ARG A 72 8.24 13.52 0.13
CA ARG A 72 8.93 12.53 -0.72
C ARG A 72 9.08 11.12 -0.15
N ARG A 73 8.49 10.81 1.02
CA ARG A 73 8.53 9.46 1.60
C ARG A 73 7.16 8.80 1.62
N PHE A 74 7.15 7.54 1.25
CA PHE A 74 5.95 6.72 1.21
C PHE A 74 6.22 5.37 1.84
N VAL A 75 5.23 4.85 2.55
CA VAL A 75 5.20 3.47 3.04
C VAL A 75 4.37 2.66 2.06
N VAL A 76 4.93 1.53 1.65
CA VAL A 76 4.34 0.55 0.73
C VAL A 76 4.14 -0.72 1.52
N VAL A 77 2.89 -1.15 1.66
CA VAL A 77 2.52 -2.37 2.37
C VAL A 77 1.92 -3.34 1.38
N SER A 78 2.31 -4.61 1.46
CA SER A 78 1.78 -5.67 0.62
C SER A 78 1.51 -6.96 1.39
N GLY A 79 0.49 -7.68 0.97
CA GLY A 79 0.15 -9.03 1.43
C GLY A 79 0.20 -10.03 0.27
N SER A 80 0.61 -11.26 0.56
CA SER A 80 0.92 -12.28 -0.44
C SER A 80 0.20 -13.61 -0.23
N ASP A 81 0.22 -14.44 -1.28
CA ASP A 81 -0.27 -15.82 -1.28
C ASP A 81 0.39 -16.71 -0.21
N ASP A 82 1.65 -16.44 0.11
CA ASP A 82 2.43 -17.20 1.12
C ASP A 82 2.08 -16.85 2.58
N GLY A 83 1.02 -16.07 2.81
CA GLY A 83 0.60 -15.64 4.13
C GLY A 83 1.50 -14.56 4.75
N SER A 84 2.45 -13.99 4.02
CA SER A 84 3.36 -12.96 4.53
C SER A 84 2.88 -11.53 4.27
N ILE A 85 3.40 -10.59 5.07
CA ILE A 85 3.23 -9.15 4.89
C ILE A 85 4.61 -8.50 4.70
N SER A 86 4.74 -7.62 3.72
CA SER A 86 5.95 -6.85 3.49
C SER A 86 5.68 -5.35 3.60
N VAL A 87 6.62 -4.62 4.19
CA VAL A 87 6.56 -3.17 4.37
C VAL A 87 7.86 -2.58 3.83
N HIS A 88 7.75 -1.69 2.86
CA HIS A 88 8.88 -0.93 2.32
C HIS A 88 8.65 0.55 2.56
N VAL A 89 9.70 1.28 2.92
CA VAL A 89 9.69 2.74 2.87
C VAL A 89 10.48 3.15 1.63
N ILE A 90 9.83 3.90 0.75
CA ILE A 90 10.44 4.45 -0.46
C ILE A 90 10.62 5.96 -0.31
N GLU A 91 11.68 6.46 -0.92
CA GLU A 91 11.99 7.89 -0.99
C GLU A 91 12.18 8.32 -2.44
N VAL A 92 11.60 9.48 -2.76
CA VAL A 92 11.66 10.10 -4.08
C VAL A 92 12.70 11.22 -4.05
N LYS A 93 13.82 11.07 -4.76
CA LYS A 93 14.95 12.04 -4.75
C LYS A 93 14.53 13.39 -5.35
N ALA A 94 15.11 14.49 -4.88
CA ALA A 94 14.94 15.77 -5.58
C ALA A 94 15.47 15.67 -7.02
N GLU A 95 14.93 16.42 -7.97
CA GLU A 95 15.60 16.62 -9.26
C GLU A 95 16.92 17.36 -9.01
N SER A 96 18.04 16.64 -9.09
CA SER A 96 19.35 17.24 -9.39
C SER A 96 19.57 17.12 -10.90
N GLN A 97 20.24 18.11 -11.49
CA GLN A 97 20.41 18.27 -12.94
C GLN A 97 21.17 17.12 -13.67
N GLU A 98 21.56 16.04 -12.97
CA GLU A 98 22.38 14.95 -13.51
C GLU A 98 21.92 13.55 -13.08
N THR A 99 20.62 13.31 -12.89
CA THR A 99 20.14 11.94 -12.68
C THR A 99 19.75 11.29 -14.00
N PRO A 100 20.42 10.18 -14.42
CA PRO A 100 20.02 9.44 -15.61
C PRO A 100 18.59 8.91 -15.44
N ALA A 101 17.88 8.78 -16.57
CA ALA A 101 16.51 8.30 -16.65
C ALA A 101 16.33 7.03 -15.80
N GLY A 102 15.51 7.11 -14.74
CA GLY A 102 15.20 6.00 -13.83
C GLY A 102 15.63 6.18 -12.37
N ALA A 103 16.55 7.09 -12.03
CA ALA A 103 17.15 7.15 -10.68
C ALA A 103 16.34 7.92 -9.60
N GLY A 104 15.04 8.16 -9.82
CA GLY A 104 14.25 9.11 -9.02
C GLY A 104 13.63 8.56 -7.73
N ILE A 105 13.61 7.23 -7.54
CA ILE A 105 12.93 6.55 -6.44
C ILE A 105 13.82 5.42 -5.90
N GLN A 106 13.87 5.24 -4.57
CA GLN A 106 14.67 4.19 -3.93
C GLN A 106 13.99 3.64 -2.68
N VAL A 107 14.29 2.39 -2.34
CA VAL A 107 13.91 1.79 -1.05
C VAL A 107 14.92 2.22 0.01
N ILE A 108 14.45 2.80 1.11
CA ILE A 108 15.29 3.20 2.25
C ILE A 108 15.12 2.30 3.47
N ARG A 109 14.07 1.48 3.51
CA ARG A 109 13.80 0.53 4.60
C ARG A 109 12.91 -0.60 4.12
N LYS A 110 13.14 -1.80 4.66
CA LYS A 110 12.32 -3.00 4.45
C LYS A 110 12.08 -3.71 5.78
N VAL A 111 10.85 -4.14 6.00
CA VAL A 111 10.44 -5.02 7.10
C VAL A 111 9.50 -6.07 6.51
N SER A 112 9.58 -7.31 6.96
CA SER A 112 8.66 -8.36 6.53
C SER A 112 8.26 -9.24 7.69
N ARG A 113 7.01 -9.69 7.69
CA ARG A 113 6.50 -10.70 8.61
C ARG A 113 6.13 -11.94 7.81
N LEU A 114 6.96 -12.97 7.91
CA LEU A 114 6.65 -14.30 7.40
C LEU A 114 5.54 -14.91 8.26
N CYS A 115 4.70 -15.75 7.66
CA CYS A 115 3.59 -16.43 8.33
C CYS A 115 2.74 -15.46 9.16
N ALA A 116 2.42 -14.29 8.59
CA ALA A 116 1.53 -13.32 9.23
C ALA A 116 0.10 -13.87 9.36
N HIS A 117 -0.31 -14.69 8.39
CA HIS A 117 -1.56 -15.42 8.35
C HIS A 117 -1.34 -16.88 7.95
N ALA A 118 -2.34 -17.72 8.18
CA ALA A 118 -2.33 -19.14 7.81
C ALA A 118 -2.75 -19.38 6.33
N ALA A 119 -3.18 -18.34 5.63
CA ALA A 119 -3.58 -18.36 4.22
C ALA A 119 -3.26 -17.02 3.54
N HIS A 120 -3.65 -16.88 2.27
CA HIS A 120 -3.45 -15.68 1.43
C HIS A 120 -3.84 -14.38 2.15
N VAL A 121 -2.97 -13.37 2.14
CA VAL A 121 -3.26 -12.05 2.71
C VAL A 121 -3.89 -11.15 1.64
N THR A 122 -5.21 -11.02 1.69
CA THR A 122 -6.04 -10.39 0.65
C THR A 122 -6.38 -8.93 0.90
N GLY A 123 -6.03 -8.40 2.07
CA GLY A 123 -6.15 -6.96 2.33
C GLY A 123 -5.13 -6.47 3.32
N VAL A 124 -4.59 -5.27 3.07
CA VAL A 124 -3.70 -4.55 3.98
C VAL A 124 -4.06 -3.07 4.00
N ARG A 125 -4.02 -2.45 5.18
CA ARG A 125 -4.24 -1.00 5.37
C ARG A 125 -3.29 -0.46 6.42
N LEU A 126 -2.56 0.59 6.07
CA LEU A 126 -1.75 1.33 7.04
C LEU A 126 -2.66 2.35 7.72
N LEU A 127 -2.56 2.39 9.05
CA LEU A 127 -3.31 3.31 9.90
C LEU A 127 -2.35 4.36 10.50
N PRO A 128 -2.89 5.48 11.00
CA PRO A 128 -2.14 6.41 11.84
C PRO A 128 -1.38 5.71 12.99
N LEU A 129 -0.34 6.39 13.49
CA LEU A 129 0.50 5.92 14.61
C LEU A 129 1.26 4.61 14.33
N ASN A 130 1.56 4.32 13.06
CA ASN A 130 2.28 3.12 12.62
C ASN A 130 1.57 1.80 12.98
N PHE A 131 0.24 1.78 12.92
CA PHE A 131 -0.50 0.52 12.95
C PHE A 131 -0.77 0.02 11.54
N LEU A 132 -0.87 -1.29 11.38
CA LEU A 132 -1.19 -1.95 10.12
C LEU A 132 -2.30 -2.97 10.39
N LEU A 133 -3.33 -2.96 9.54
CA LEU A 133 -4.35 -4.00 9.51
C LEU A 133 -4.10 -4.92 8.32
N SER A 134 -4.37 -6.20 8.53
CA SER A 134 -4.43 -7.20 7.48
C SER A 134 -5.65 -8.09 7.61
N VAL A 135 -6.14 -8.58 6.48
CA VAL A 135 -7.12 -9.67 6.42
C VAL A 135 -6.62 -10.79 5.52
N SER A 136 -7.14 -11.99 5.76
CA SER A 136 -6.77 -13.19 5.02
C SER A 136 -7.96 -14.12 4.85
N VAL A 137 -7.83 -15.00 3.85
CA VAL A 137 -8.72 -16.14 3.60
C VAL A 137 -8.88 -17.05 4.84
N ASP A 138 -7.94 -17.01 5.79
CA ASP A 138 -8.05 -17.68 7.09
C ASP A 138 -9.11 -17.07 8.03
N GLN A 139 -9.90 -16.12 7.52
CA GLN A 139 -11.00 -15.42 8.19
C GLN A 139 -10.56 -14.59 9.38
N ARG A 140 -9.32 -14.08 9.38
CA ARG A 140 -8.82 -13.21 10.47
C ARG A 140 -8.58 -11.79 9.99
N LEU A 141 -9.06 -10.83 10.78
CA LEU A 141 -8.56 -9.46 10.82
C LEU A 141 -7.48 -9.37 11.90
N THR A 142 -6.28 -8.92 11.53
CA THR A 142 -5.14 -8.83 12.45
C THR A 142 -4.58 -7.42 12.48
N LEU A 143 -4.36 -6.90 13.68
CA LEU A 143 -3.68 -5.62 13.92
C LEU A 143 -2.21 -5.87 14.26
N TRP A 144 -1.36 -5.06 13.65
CA TRP A 144 0.08 -5.08 13.81
C TRP A 144 0.60 -3.70 14.19
N SER A 145 1.65 -3.68 15.01
CA SER A 145 2.44 -2.48 15.32
C SER A 145 3.68 -2.47 14.44
N LEU A 146 3.82 -1.44 13.60
CA LEU A 146 4.97 -1.22 12.74
C LEU A 146 6.04 -0.40 13.49
N CYS A 147 7.06 -1.10 13.98
CA CYS A 147 8.26 -0.49 14.54
C CYS A 147 9.31 -0.28 13.45
N GLN A 148 10.40 0.40 13.78
CA GLN A 148 11.48 0.69 12.82
C GLN A 148 11.97 -0.57 12.10
N ASP A 149 12.21 -1.66 12.81
CA ASP A 149 12.81 -2.87 12.24
C ASP A 149 11.90 -4.10 12.31
N SER A 150 10.65 -3.95 12.76
CA SER A 150 9.74 -5.08 12.95
C SER A 150 8.28 -4.75 12.73
N LEU A 151 7.52 -5.78 12.38
CA LEU A 151 6.07 -5.78 12.36
C LEU A 151 5.58 -6.76 13.44
N SER A 152 5.12 -6.21 14.55
CA SER A 152 4.78 -6.96 15.76
C SER A 152 3.27 -7.20 15.84
N PHE A 153 2.87 -8.41 16.22
CA PHE A 153 1.47 -8.75 16.45
C PHE A 153 0.89 -7.93 17.61
N VAL A 154 -0.34 -7.44 17.46
CA VAL A 154 -1.10 -6.76 18.53
C VAL A 154 -2.32 -7.59 18.92
N TRP A 155 -3.21 -7.87 17.97
CA TRP A 155 -4.38 -8.74 18.18
C TRP A 155 -4.89 -9.33 16.87
N SER A 156 -5.70 -10.40 16.96
CA SER A 156 -6.43 -10.97 15.83
C SER A 156 -7.87 -11.30 16.24
N LYS A 157 -8.85 -11.00 15.36
CA LYS A 157 -10.26 -11.34 15.54
C LYS A 157 -10.74 -12.11 14.32
N PHE A 158 -11.59 -13.12 14.54
CA PHE A 158 -12.28 -13.79 13.45
C PHE A 158 -13.31 -12.85 12.82
N CYS A 159 -13.44 -12.92 11.51
CA CYS A 159 -14.55 -12.36 10.76
C CYS A 159 -15.46 -13.50 10.27
N HIS A 160 -16.71 -13.18 9.98
CA HIS A 160 -17.71 -14.15 9.49
C HIS A 160 -17.79 -14.20 7.97
N VAL A 161 -16.86 -13.53 7.29
CA VAL A 161 -16.78 -13.49 5.82
C VAL A 161 -15.90 -14.66 5.38
N ALA A 162 -16.49 -15.65 4.72
CA ALA A 162 -15.73 -16.71 4.08
C ALA A 162 -15.01 -16.17 2.84
N ASP A 163 -13.90 -16.81 2.44
CA ASP A 163 -13.12 -16.44 1.26
C ASP A 163 -12.86 -14.93 1.17
N VAL A 164 -12.24 -14.39 2.23
CA VAL A 164 -12.00 -12.95 2.37
C VAL A 164 -11.21 -12.44 1.17
N ALA A 165 -11.76 -11.48 0.45
CA ALA A 165 -11.23 -10.96 -0.80
C ALA A 165 -10.66 -9.53 -0.66
N ALA A 166 -11.20 -8.70 0.25
CA ALA A 166 -10.68 -7.36 0.46
C ALA A 166 -10.99 -6.79 1.85
N LEU A 167 -10.21 -5.77 2.22
CA LEU A 167 -10.41 -4.91 3.38
C LEU A 167 -10.37 -3.46 2.93
N GLU A 168 -11.36 -2.68 3.36
CA GLU A 168 -11.29 -1.22 3.36
C GLU A 168 -11.49 -0.67 4.77
N CYS A 169 -10.82 0.42 5.10
CA CYS A 169 -10.87 1.04 6.42
C CYS A 169 -10.75 2.56 6.30
N TRP A 170 -11.50 3.29 7.11
CA TRP A 170 -11.43 4.74 7.21
C TRP A 170 -11.60 5.20 8.66
N GLU A 171 -11.09 6.39 8.95
CA GLU A 171 -11.26 7.04 10.25
C GLU A 171 -12.70 7.56 10.39
N THR A 172 -13.25 7.46 11.60
CA THR A 172 -14.55 8.02 11.98
C THR A 172 -14.35 9.11 13.02
N GLU A 173 -15.37 9.93 13.26
CA GLU A 173 -15.35 10.93 14.33
C GLU A 173 -14.94 10.31 15.68
N GLY A 174 -14.13 11.03 16.46
CA GLY A 174 -13.69 10.58 17.78
C GLY A 174 -12.52 9.58 17.81
N ARG A 175 -11.65 9.55 16.79
CA ARG A 175 -10.50 8.62 16.68
C ARG A 175 -10.90 7.13 16.58
N GLY A 176 -12.14 6.88 16.18
CA GLY A 176 -12.61 5.55 15.81
C GLY A 176 -12.20 5.21 14.39
N TYR A 177 -12.27 3.93 14.06
CA TYR A 177 -12.12 3.43 12.71
C TYR A 177 -13.31 2.54 12.39
N ARG A 178 -13.74 2.61 11.14
CA ARG A 178 -14.69 1.67 10.58
C ARG A 178 -14.01 0.96 9.43
N GLY A 179 -14.23 -0.35 9.35
CA GLY A 179 -13.77 -1.14 8.23
C GLY A 179 -14.86 -2.03 7.69
N VAL A 180 -14.65 -2.43 6.45
CA VAL A 180 -15.48 -3.37 5.73
C VAL A 180 -14.59 -4.48 5.21
N ILE A 181 -14.97 -5.71 5.53
CA ILE A 181 -14.37 -6.92 4.99
C ILE A 181 -15.39 -7.52 4.03
N CYS A 182 -14.95 -7.88 2.83
CA CYS A 182 -15.78 -8.55 1.84
C CYS A 182 -15.12 -9.82 1.30
N GLY A 183 -15.93 -10.68 0.70
CA GLY A 183 -15.60 -12.01 0.20
C GLY A 183 -16.91 -12.71 -0.14
N GLN A 184 -17.08 -13.95 0.30
CA GLN A 184 -18.39 -14.60 0.38
C GLN A 184 -19.17 -14.07 1.59
N GLY A 185 -19.62 -12.82 1.47
CA GLY A 185 -20.29 -12.06 2.53
C GLY A 185 -19.70 -10.66 2.69
N LEU A 186 -20.29 -9.91 3.63
CA LEU A 186 -19.86 -8.56 3.99
C LEU A 186 -19.96 -8.39 5.51
N GLN A 187 -18.91 -7.89 6.14
CA GLN A 187 -18.92 -7.54 7.56
C GLN A 187 -18.39 -6.13 7.77
N ILE A 188 -19.18 -5.32 8.47
CA ILE A 188 -18.78 -3.98 8.93
C ILE A 188 -18.28 -4.11 10.36
N LEU A 189 -17.11 -3.55 10.62
CA LEU A 189 -16.44 -3.59 11.91
C LEU A 189 -16.16 -2.16 12.36
N SER A 190 -16.17 -1.93 13.67
CA SER A 190 -15.77 -0.65 14.27
C SER A 190 -14.82 -0.91 15.42
N TRP A 191 -13.75 -0.12 15.53
CA TRP A 191 -12.77 -0.23 16.60
C TRP A 191 -12.16 1.13 16.91
N GLY A 192 -11.63 1.29 18.12
CA GLY A 192 -10.86 2.46 18.52
C GLY A 192 -9.40 2.10 18.75
N LEU A 193 -8.47 3.01 18.43
CA LEU A 193 -7.09 2.90 18.88
C LEU A 193 -6.97 3.60 20.24
N ALA A 194 -7.10 2.85 21.33
CA ALA A 194 -6.76 3.37 22.66
C ALA A 194 -5.23 3.50 22.75
N VAL A 195 -4.72 4.74 22.70
CA VAL A 195 -3.30 5.00 23.00
C VAL A 195 -3.15 4.92 24.51
N GLN A 196 -2.52 3.83 24.96
CA GLN A 196 -2.17 3.44 26.34
C GLN A 196 -3.23 2.66 27.15
N GLY A 197 -2.92 1.37 27.37
CA GLY A 197 -3.11 0.71 28.67
C GLY A 197 -4.49 0.20 29.07
N GLY A 198 -5.50 0.24 28.19
CA GLY A 198 -6.84 -0.25 28.51
C GLY A 198 -7.36 -1.22 27.44
N GLU A 199 -7.78 -2.40 27.89
CA GLU A 199 -8.35 -3.48 27.09
C GLU A 199 -9.34 -3.00 26.02
N ILE A 200 -9.20 -3.53 24.80
CA ILE A 200 -10.25 -3.48 23.79
C ILE A 200 -11.12 -4.71 24.00
N LYS A 201 -12.36 -4.52 24.51
CA LYS A 201 -13.43 -5.51 24.39
C LYS A 201 -13.93 -5.53 22.94
#